data_AF-A0A7X1HLN4-F1
#
_entry.id   AF-A0A7X1HLN4-F1
#
_cell.length_a   1.000
_cell.length_b   1.000
_cell.length_c   1.000
_cell.angle_alpha   90.00
_cell.angle_beta   90.00
_cell.angle_gamma   90.00
#
_symmetry.space_group_name_H-M   'P 1'
#
loop_
_entity.id
_entity.type
_entity.pdbx_description
1 polymer ?
#
loop_
_entity_poly.entity_id
_entity_poly.type
_entity_poly.pdbx_seq_one_letter_code
_entity_poly.pdbx_strand_id
1 'polypeptide(L)'
;MKKKEAINLGKNNKIAKIRIGYGDGFSKRSENIMSIINNKKFKIVHISMDSSFVAVDESVKVGDEIEIFHDLQEAINHLEVPHYEFLSVINDRIERELI
;
A
#
# COMPACT_ATOMS: atom_id res chain seq x y z
N MET A 1 23.46 -5.10 -5.16
CA MET A 1 22.34 -4.18 -5.46
C MET A 1 21.47 -4.83 -6.53
N LYS A 2 20.41 -5.56 -6.15
CA LYS A 2 19.51 -6.19 -7.14
C LYS A 2 18.84 -5.08 -7.94
N LYS A 3 18.98 -5.08 -9.27
CA LYS A 3 18.23 -4.19 -10.17
C LYS A 3 16.75 -4.31 -9.79
N LYS A 4 16.09 -3.18 -9.49
CA LYS A 4 14.61 -3.15 -9.46
C LYS A 4 14.16 -3.68 -10.82
N GLU A 5 13.55 -4.85 -10.83
CA GLU A 5 12.92 -5.38 -12.03
C GLU A 5 11.99 -4.31 -12.59
N ALA A 6 12.04 -4.11 -13.91
CA ALA A 6 11.12 -3.21 -14.57
C ALA A 6 9.70 -3.65 -14.18
N ILE A 7 8.93 -2.72 -13.60
CA ILE A 7 7.54 -2.98 -13.20
C ILE A 7 6.81 -3.39 -14.47
N ASN A 8 6.56 -4.69 -14.64
CA ASN A 8 5.87 -5.22 -15.82
C ASN A 8 4.37 -4.96 -15.63
N LEU A 9 3.98 -3.72 -15.93
CA LEU A 9 2.58 -3.34 -16.02
C LEU A 9 2.00 -4.06 -17.22
N GLY A 10 1.15 -5.05 -16.97
CA GLY A 10 0.33 -5.67 -18.01
C GLY A 10 -0.40 -4.59 -18.82
N LYS A 11 -0.77 -4.92 -20.06
CA LYS A 11 -1.21 -3.97 -21.10
C LYS A 11 -2.30 -2.94 -20.70
N ASN A 12 -3.03 -3.15 -19.59
CA ASN A 12 -4.13 -2.27 -19.14
C ASN A 12 -3.98 -1.79 -17.67
N ASN A 13 -2.79 -1.79 -17.09
CA ASN A 13 -2.61 -1.33 -15.71
C ASN A 13 -2.25 0.17 -15.67
N LYS A 14 -3.09 0.95 -14.98
CA LYS A 14 -2.78 2.33 -14.56
C LYS A 14 -2.01 2.28 -13.23
N ILE A 15 -1.34 3.38 -12.89
CA ILE A 15 -0.72 3.58 -11.58
C ILE A 15 -1.49 4.67 -10.84
N ALA A 16 -2.11 4.31 -9.72
CA ALA A 16 -2.68 5.26 -8.79
C ALA A 16 -1.59 5.74 -7.81
N LYS A 17 -1.64 7.02 -7.45
CA LYS A 17 -0.78 7.63 -6.43
C LYS A 17 -1.61 7.88 -5.17
N ILE A 18 -1.14 7.38 -4.04
CA ILE A 18 -1.73 7.60 -2.72
C ILE A 18 -0.78 8.43 -1.86
N ARG A 19 -1.35 9.30 -1.01
CA ARG A 19 -0.59 10.21 -0.13
C ARG A 19 -0.29 9.57 1.21
N ILE A 20 0.49 8.49 1.18
CA ILE A 20 1.05 7.83 2.35
C ILE A 20 2.38 7.21 1.95
N GLY A 21 3.39 7.31 2.81
CA GLY A 21 4.69 6.73 2.56
C GLY A 21 5.42 6.30 3.82
N TYR A 22 6.70 5.93 3.67
CA TYR A 22 7.50 5.47 4.80
C TYR A 22 7.78 6.57 5.83
N GLY A 23 7.62 7.84 5.47
CA GLY A 23 7.67 8.97 6.40
C GLY A 23 6.47 9.04 7.33
N ASP A 24 5.38 8.32 7.03
CA ASP A 24 4.16 8.23 7.84
C ASP A 24 4.10 6.93 8.66
N GLY A 25 5.18 6.14 8.64
CA GLY A 25 5.24 4.80 9.25
C GLY A 25 4.88 3.67 8.30
N PHE A 26 4.45 3.94 7.07
CA PHE A 26 4.14 2.91 6.09
C PHE A 26 5.42 2.32 5.48
N SER A 27 5.96 1.29 6.14
CA SER A 27 7.26 0.71 5.83
C SER A 27 7.43 0.33 4.35
N LYS A 28 8.64 0.54 3.82
CA LYS A 28 9.00 0.08 2.48
C LYS A 28 8.93 -1.45 2.31
N ARG A 29 8.97 -2.21 3.41
CA ARG A 29 8.74 -3.67 3.41
C ARG A 29 7.29 -4.02 3.01
N SER A 30 6.36 -3.08 3.13
CA SER A 30 4.96 -3.23 2.72
C SER A 30 4.75 -3.14 1.20
N GLU A 31 5.81 -2.96 0.42
CA GLU A 31 5.76 -3.17 -1.02
C GLU A 31 5.29 -4.59 -1.32
N ASN A 32 4.43 -4.74 -2.33
CA ASN A 32 3.76 -5.96 -2.76
C ASN A 32 2.57 -6.45 -1.92
N ILE A 33 2.20 -5.77 -0.84
CA ILE A 33 0.96 -6.06 -0.10
C ILE A 33 -0.26 -5.70 -0.96
N MET A 34 -1.36 -6.44 -0.76
CA MET A 34 -2.65 -6.17 -1.38
C MET A 34 -3.42 -5.10 -0.59
N SER A 35 -3.99 -4.16 -1.32
CA SER A 35 -4.89 -3.10 -0.87
C SER A 35 -6.27 -3.31 -1.49
N ILE A 36 -7.32 -2.76 -0.90
CA ILE A 36 -8.67 -2.84 -1.44
C ILE A 36 -9.12 -1.47 -1.92
N ILE A 37 -9.61 -1.40 -3.16
CA ILE A 37 -10.27 -0.22 -3.74
C ILE A 37 -11.55 -0.73 -4.41
N ASN A 38 -12.72 -0.16 -4.10
CA ASN A 38 -14.01 -0.59 -4.65
C ASN A 38 -14.23 -2.13 -4.56
N ASN A 39 -13.94 -2.73 -3.40
CA ASN A 39 -14.04 -4.17 -3.13
C ASN A 39 -13.15 -5.08 -4.01
N LYS A 40 -12.15 -4.53 -4.69
CA LYS A 40 -11.17 -5.28 -5.50
C LYS A 40 -9.77 -5.17 -4.90
N LYS A 41 -9.00 -6.26 -4.98
CA LYS A 41 -7.61 -6.30 -4.50
C LYS A 41 -6.65 -5.72 -5.54
N PHE A 42 -5.85 -4.75 -5.13
CA PHE A 42 -4.81 -4.10 -5.93
C PHE A 42 -3.46 -4.12 -5.23
N LYS A 43 -2.38 -4.25 -5.99
CA LYS A 43 -1.03 -4.42 -5.45
C LYS A 43 -0.32 -3.09 -5.26
N ILE A 44 0.25 -2.87 -4.09
CA ILE A 44 1.15 -1.73 -3.84
C ILE A 44 2.51 -2.03 -4.48
N VAL A 45 2.88 -1.24 -5.49
CA VAL A 45 4.05 -1.48 -6.33
C VAL A 45 5.30 -0.81 -5.76
N HIS A 46 5.15 0.39 -5.21
CA HIS A 46 6.29 1.14 -4.71
C HIS A 46 5.89 2.12 -3.62
N ILE A 47 6.75 2.27 -2.62
CA ILE A 47 6.56 3.19 -1.49
C ILE A 47 7.73 4.18 -1.46
N SER A 48 7.40 5.47 -1.50
CA SER A 48 8.31 6.61 -1.32
C SER A 48 8.09 7.25 0.06
N MET A 49 8.72 8.39 0.33
CA MET A 49 8.68 9.07 1.62
C MET A 49 7.27 9.50 2.01
N ASP A 50 6.59 10.22 1.12
CA ASP A 50 5.26 10.82 1.38
C ASP A 50 4.20 10.30 0.39
N SER A 51 4.52 9.29 -0.41
CA SER A 51 3.61 8.77 -1.43
C SER A 51 3.89 7.31 -1.77
N SER A 52 2.83 6.59 -2.08
CA SER A 52 2.91 5.20 -2.55
C SER A 52 2.16 5.05 -3.87
N PHE A 53 2.51 4.00 -4.61
CA PHE A 53 2.01 3.74 -5.95
C PHE A 53 1.35 2.37 -6.00
N VAL A 54 0.14 2.32 -6.54
CA VAL A 54 -0.68 1.11 -6.62
C VAL A 54 -0.99 0.82 -8.08
N ALA A 55 -0.80 -0.44 -8.51
CA ALA A 55 -1.22 -0.87 -9.84
C ALA A 55 -2.72 -1.13 -9.84
N VAL A 56 -3.45 -0.32 -10.61
CA VAL A 56 -4.92 -0.32 -10.67
C VAL A 56 -5.42 -0.54 -12.11
N ASP A 57 -6.69 -0.91 -12.23
CA ASP A 57 -7.38 -1.00 -13.51
C ASP A 57 -8.10 0.32 -13.86
N GLU A 58 -8.88 0.34 -14.94
CA GLU A 58 -9.64 1.53 -15.35
C GLU A 58 -10.86 1.83 -14.49
N SER A 59 -11.26 0.91 -13.59
CA SER A 59 -12.43 1.10 -12.73
C SER A 59 -12.18 2.04 -11.56
N VAL A 60 -10.89 2.27 -11.22
CA VAL A 60 -10.48 3.17 -10.15
C VAL A 60 -10.44 4.62 -10.64
N LYS A 61 -11.01 5.52 -9.84
CA LYS A 61 -11.05 6.97 -10.10
C LYS A 61 -10.38 7.74 -8.97
N VAL A 62 -10.02 9.00 -9.25
CA VAL A 62 -9.48 9.91 -8.23
C VAL A 62 -10.59 10.21 -7.22
N GLY A 63 -10.29 10.03 -5.94
CA GLY A 63 -11.23 10.21 -4.83
C GLY A 63 -11.79 8.90 -4.28
N ASP A 64 -11.57 7.77 -4.96
CA ASP A 64 -11.92 6.46 -4.41
C ASP A 64 -11.09 6.18 -3.15
N GLU A 65 -11.74 5.57 -2.16
CA GLU A 65 -11.09 5.16 -0.91
C GLU A 65 -10.25 3.90 -1.12
N ILE A 66 -9.15 3.83 -0.36
CA ILE A 66 -8.24 2.70 -0.38
C ILE A 66 -8.07 2.18 1.04
N GLU A 67 -8.26 0.88 1.20
CA GLU A 67 -8.01 0.18 2.45
C GLU A 67 -6.66 -0.53 2.37
N ILE A 68 -5.77 -0.20 3.30
CA ILE A 68 -4.45 -0.84 3.46
C ILE A 68 -4.53 -1.69 4.72
N PHE A 69 -3.94 -2.90 4.69
CA PHE A 69 -4.02 -3.87 5.79
C PHE A 69 -5.45 -4.33 6.13
N HIS A 70 -6.36 -4.36 5.14
CA HIS A 70 -7.71 -4.90 5.31
C HIS A 70 -7.72 -6.30 5.94
N ASP A 71 -6.81 -7.17 5.49
CA ASP A 71 -6.53 -8.46 6.12
C ASP A 71 -5.17 -8.42 6.84
N LEU A 72 -5.21 -8.38 8.17
CA LEU A 72 -4.00 -8.37 9.00
C LEU A 72 -3.19 -9.66 8.88
N GLN A 73 -3.82 -10.81 8.65
CA GLN A 73 -3.11 -12.07 8.50
C GLN A 73 -2.31 -12.10 7.20
N GLU A 74 -2.89 -11.57 6.11
CA GLU A 74 -2.19 -11.39 4.83
C GLU A 74 -0.95 -10.50 5.02
N ALA A 75 -1.08 -9.40 5.77
CA ALA A 75 0.03 -8.50 6.06
C ALA A 75 1.13 -9.14 6.94
N ILE A 76 0.76 -9.86 8.00
CA ILE A 76 1.69 -10.58 8.89
C ILE A 76 2.48 -11.61 8.08
N ASN A 77 1.79 -12.41 7.27
CA ASN A 77 2.42 -13.45 6.44
C ASN A 77 3.39 -12.86 5.42
N HIS A 78 3.07 -11.69 4.84
CA HIS A 78 3.94 -11.02 3.87
C HIS A 78 5.15 -10.35 4.51
N LEU A 79 4.94 -9.67 5.65
CA LEU A 79 6.00 -8.92 6.32
C LEU A 79 6.90 -9.79 7.19
N GLU A 80 6.43 -10.99 7.57
CA GLU A 80 7.08 -11.91 8.50
C GLU A 80 7.35 -11.28 9.88
N VAL A 81 6.49 -10.34 10.28
CA VAL A 81 6.56 -9.66 11.58
C VAL A 81 5.15 -9.59 12.19
N PRO A 82 5.03 -9.59 13.52
CA PRO A 82 3.75 -9.47 14.19
C PRO A 82 3.10 -8.10 13.93
N HIS A 83 1.76 -8.06 13.98
CA HIS A 83 0.98 -6.85 13.65
C HIS A 83 1.36 -5.61 14.47
N TYR A 84 1.71 -5.79 15.74
CA TYR A 84 2.08 -4.65 16.58
C TYR A 84 3.35 -3.94 16.08
N GLU A 85 4.28 -4.61 15.38
CA GLU A 85 5.50 -3.96 14.89
C GLU A 85 5.26 -3.03 13.70
N PHE A 86 4.33 -3.38 12.81
CA PHE A 86 4.05 -2.55 11.63
C PHE A 86 2.88 -1.57 11.83
N LEU A 87 2.01 -1.81 12.81
CA LEU A 87 0.95 -0.86 13.18
C LEU A 87 1.46 0.20 14.15
N SER A 88 2.37 -0.13 15.08
CA SER A 88 2.87 0.85 16.06
C SER A 88 3.77 1.93 15.46
N VAL A 89 4.31 1.69 14.26
CA VAL A 89 5.17 2.66 13.56
C VAL A 89 4.39 3.75 12.84
N ILE A 90 3.08 3.59 12.67
CA ILE A 90 2.21 4.63 12.12
C ILE A 90 2.23 5.82 13.07
N ASN A 91 2.78 6.94 12.60
CA ASN A 91 3.09 8.08 13.43
C ASN A 91 1.88 9.01 13.61
N ASP A 92 2.14 10.19 14.15
CA ASP A 92 1.18 11.25 14.43
C ASP A 92 0.74 12.05 13.18
N ARG A 93 1.40 11.86 12.04
CA ARG A 93 1.00 12.48 10.76
C ARG A 93 -0.30 11.90 10.20
N ILE A 94 -0.64 10.68 10.60
CA ILE A 94 -1.87 10.00 10.22
C ILE A 94 -2.94 10.27 11.29
N GLU A 95 -4.04 10.85 10.85
CA GLU A 95 -5.22 11.08 11.66
C GLU A 95 -5.85 9.74 12.10
N ARG A 96 -6.33 9.70 13.35
CA ARG A 96 -6.94 8.51 13.94
C ARG A 96 -8.41 8.81 14.18
N GLU A 97 -9.26 8.21 13.37
CA GLU A 97 -10.71 8.29 13.52
C GLU A 97 -11.22 7.07 14.33
N LEU A 98 -12.08 7.33 15.31
CA LEU A 98 -12.77 6.29 16.07
C LEU A 98 -14.15 6.10 15.44
N ILE A 99 -14.38 4.93 14.84
CA ILE A 99 -15.61 4.53 14.14
C ILE A 99 -16.49 3.68 15.06
#